data_AF-A0A535D091-F1
#
_entry.id   AF-A0A535D091-F1
#
_cell.length_a   1.000
_cell.length_b   1.000
_cell.length_c   1.000
_cell.angle_alpha   90.00
_cell.angle_beta   90.00
_cell.angle_gamma   90.00
#
_symmetry.space_group_name_H-M   'P 1'
#
loop_
_entity.id
_entity.type
_entity.pdbx_description
1 polymer ?
#
loop_
_entity_poly.entity_id
_entity_poly.type
_entity_poly.pdbx_seq_one_letter_code
_entity_poly.pdbx_strand_id
1 'polypeptide(L)'
;MAYEGQQNGDVRATLALSQAEAREGTTRTLNLPGGYQVVVPVPPGTYNGQEIRLEGQGQPSGYGGSRGALILTIAIAPGEQFASQTYPQPGSDSPTEFIQSPPTAASSVNYPPIGSRGQMGAFTSSPSRPSQQPFYADQTQQSYPPRSSYSGPQQYSPPQQAYPPGPQRRRGLSTGMVILFIVLVLLIIGGSGLILYTAVIQPNQLHTQATATAQANVTGTAQSNATGTAQAAATATTEANATATAQAQATAHVQATATALKAIFNQATSGTPALNDPLSQQDTNSWEVDDKTGGGGCAFTGGSYHASMPQAGFFASCYAQNSNFSNFAFQVQMTILKGDRGGIIFRSDSAATKFYLLRFDQNGTYNFFVYSGNSGSNAKNLLEGSAPSFHTGANQANQIAVVAHGSNIYLYVNQQFLT
;
A
#
# COMPACT_ATOMS: atom_id res chain seq x y z
N MET A 1 -47.09 -1.57 -7.81
CA MET A 1 -46.06 -2.04 -6.87
C MET A 1 -45.53 -3.36 -7.40
N ALA A 2 -44.24 -3.46 -7.70
CA ALA A 2 -43.51 -4.72 -7.90
C ALA A 2 -42.00 -4.41 -7.84
N TYR A 3 -41.41 -4.72 -6.69
CA TYR A 3 -40.01 -4.79 -6.25
C TYR A 3 -38.83 -4.41 -7.18
N GLU A 4 -37.90 -3.68 -6.57
CA GLU A 4 -36.48 -3.56 -6.97
C GLU A 4 -35.76 -4.91 -6.92
N GLY A 5 -34.69 -5.07 -7.72
CA GLY A 5 -33.71 -6.13 -7.48
C GLY A 5 -32.79 -6.45 -8.65
N GLN A 6 -31.59 -5.87 -8.66
CA GLN A 6 -30.32 -6.62 -8.62
C GLN A 6 -29.11 -5.65 -8.57
N GLN A 7 -28.46 -5.58 -7.41
CA GLN A 7 -27.05 -5.22 -7.33
C GLN A 7 -26.26 -6.40 -7.91
N ASN A 8 -25.78 -6.29 -9.15
CA ASN A 8 -25.47 -7.48 -9.95
C ASN A 8 -24.18 -8.24 -9.56
N GLY A 9 -23.46 -7.82 -8.51
CA GLY A 9 -22.23 -8.47 -8.06
C GLY A 9 -21.06 -8.44 -9.07
N ASP A 10 -21.21 -7.73 -10.18
CA ASP A 10 -20.21 -7.68 -11.24
C ASP A 10 -18.92 -6.99 -10.75
N VAL A 11 -17.77 -7.62 -11.03
CA VAL A 11 -16.44 -7.09 -10.71
C VAL A 11 -15.81 -6.61 -12.01
N ARG A 12 -15.31 -5.36 -12.03
CA ARG A 12 -14.55 -4.79 -13.15
C ARG A 12 -13.08 -4.68 -12.79
N ALA A 13 -12.18 -5.09 -13.69
CA ALA A 13 -10.74 -4.93 -13.53
C ALA A 13 -10.03 -4.77 -14.88
N THR A 14 -8.80 -4.29 -14.87
CA THR A 14 -7.96 -4.15 -16.06
C THR A 14 -6.88 -5.23 -16.06
N LEU A 15 -6.75 -5.98 -17.15
CA LEU A 15 -5.70 -6.98 -17.32
C LEU A 15 -4.61 -6.45 -18.28
N ALA A 16 -3.42 -6.19 -17.73
CA ALA A 16 -2.25 -5.80 -18.51
C ALA A 16 -1.59 -7.01 -19.18
N LEU A 17 -1.37 -6.91 -20.50
CA LEU A 17 -0.74 -7.92 -21.34
C LEU A 17 0.40 -7.31 -22.15
N SER A 18 1.40 -8.14 -22.47
CA SER A 18 2.39 -7.81 -23.48
C SER A 18 1.83 -7.97 -24.90
N GLN A 19 2.47 -7.31 -25.87
CA GLN A 19 2.16 -7.47 -27.30
C GLN A 19 2.31 -8.94 -27.79
N ALA A 20 3.16 -9.74 -27.14
CA ALA A 20 3.33 -11.17 -27.45
C ALA A 20 2.14 -12.00 -26.94
N GLU A 21 1.81 -11.90 -25.64
CA GLU A 21 0.67 -12.59 -25.04
C GLU A 21 -0.67 -12.25 -25.70
N ALA A 22 -0.84 -11.00 -26.14
CA ALA A 22 -2.04 -10.58 -26.86
C ALA A 22 -2.16 -11.25 -28.25
N ARG A 23 -1.03 -11.51 -28.94
CA ARG A 23 -1.00 -12.20 -30.24
C ARG A 23 -1.16 -13.71 -30.10
N GLU A 24 -0.43 -14.32 -29.19
CA GLU A 24 -0.31 -15.78 -29.04
C GLU A 24 -1.39 -16.38 -28.12
N GLY A 25 -2.06 -15.55 -27.32
CA GLY A 25 -2.94 -15.98 -26.25
C GLY A 25 -2.17 -16.34 -24.99
N THR A 26 -2.83 -16.31 -23.84
CA THR A 26 -2.22 -16.64 -22.55
C THR A 26 -3.27 -17.07 -21.54
N THR A 27 -2.85 -17.55 -20.38
CA THR A 27 -3.74 -17.77 -19.22
C THR A 27 -3.17 -17.02 -18.03
N ARG A 28 -3.98 -16.14 -17.41
CA ARG A 28 -3.57 -15.30 -16.29
C ARG A 28 -4.44 -15.60 -15.06
N THR A 29 -3.82 -15.81 -13.91
CA THR A 29 -4.53 -15.94 -12.63
C THR A 29 -4.65 -14.57 -11.97
N LEU A 30 -5.87 -14.18 -11.62
CA LEU A 30 -6.18 -12.92 -10.95
C LEU A 30 -6.61 -13.15 -9.50
N ASN A 31 -6.02 -12.40 -8.58
CA ASN A 31 -6.46 -12.32 -7.18
C ASN A 31 -7.53 -11.23 -7.06
N LEU A 32 -8.76 -11.61 -6.67
CA LEU A 32 -9.88 -10.67 -6.61
C LEU A 32 -10.18 -10.20 -5.17
N PRO A 33 -10.84 -9.03 -5.00
CA PRO A 33 -11.33 -8.58 -3.70
C PRO A 33 -12.24 -9.64 -3.05
N GLY A 34 -11.82 -10.14 -1.89
CA GLY A 34 -12.38 -11.32 -1.24
C GLY A 34 -11.43 -12.52 -1.15
N GLY A 35 -10.21 -12.42 -1.68
CA GLY A 35 -9.13 -13.38 -1.42
C GLY A 35 -9.19 -14.68 -2.24
N TYR A 36 -10.09 -14.77 -3.23
CA TYR A 36 -10.17 -15.91 -4.16
C TYR A 36 -9.46 -15.60 -5.48
N GLN A 37 -8.99 -16.65 -6.14
CA GLN A 37 -8.27 -16.57 -7.41
C GLN A 37 -9.18 -16.99 -8.57
N VAL A 38 -9.06 -16.31 -9.71
CA VAL A 38 -9.79 -16.64 -10.94
C VAL A 38 -8.79 -16.84 -12.07
N VAL A 39 -8.89 -17.98 -12.76
CA VAL A 39 -8.08 -18.29 -13.95
C VAL A 39 -8.77 -17.74 -15.18
N VAL A 40 -8.08 -16.85 -15.91
CA VAL A 40 -8.58 -16.12 -17.07
C VAL A 40 -7.87 -16.60 -18.33
N PRO A 41 -8.56 -17.32 -19.24
CA PRO A 41 -8.04 -17.58 -20.58
C PRO A 41 -8.15 -16.30 -21.42
N VAL A 42 -7.04 -15.90 -22.05
CA VAL A 42 -6.97 -14.79 -23.00
C VAL A 42 -6.79 -15.39 -24.40
N PRO A 43 -7.74 -15.20 -25.34
CA PRO A 43 -7.60 -15.71 -26.71
C PRO A 43 -6.42 -15.08 -27.48
N PRO A 44 -5.81 -15.81 -28.42
CA PRO A 44 -4.89 -15.22 -29.40
C PRO A 44 -5.60 -14.14 -30.24
N GLY A 45 -4.85 -13.13 -30.68
CA GLY A 45 -5.38 -11.99 -31.44
C GLY A 45 -6.18 -10.98 -30.61
N THR A 46 -6.05 -11.00 -29.28
CA THR A 46 -6.69 -10.04 -28.38
C THR A 46 -6.16 -8.61 -28.62
N TYR A 47 -7.03 -7.61 -28.56
CA TYR A 47 -6.69 -6.20 -28.81
C TYR A 47 -6.87 -5.28 -27.59
N ASN A 48 -6.24 -4.11 -27.61
CA ASN A 48 -6.30 -3.12 -26.54
C ASN A 48 -7.71 -2.54 -26.40
N GLY A 49 -8.25 -2.53 -25.18
CA GLY A 49 -9.64 -2.14 -24.88
C GLY A 49 -10.67 -3.24 -25.10
N GLN A 50 -10.27 -4.46 -25.49
CA GLN A 50 -11.18 -5.60 -25.55
C GLN A 50 -11.70 -5.96 -24.15
N GLU A 51 -12.99 -6.27 -24.01
CA GLU A 51 -13.56 -6.79 -22.77
C GLU A 51 -13.69 -8.32 -22.81
N ILE A 52 -13.21 -9.01 -21.78
CA ILE A 52 -13.46 -10.44 -21.52
C ILE A 52 -14.42 -10.54 -20.34
N ARG A 53 -15.58 -11.18 -20.53
CA ARG A 53 -16.60 -11.36 -19.49
C ARG A 53 -16.70 -12.82 -19.06
N LEU A 54 -16.43 -13.10 -17.79
CA LEU A 54 -16.49 -14.42 -17.17
C LEU A 54 -17.66 -14.48 -16.18
N GLU A 55 -18.73 -15.18 -16.56
CA GLU A 55 -19.92 -15.36 -15.72
C GLU A 55 -19.59 -16.11 -14.43
N GLY A 56 -20.23 -15.73 -13.31
CA GLY A 56 -20.06 -16.38 -12.02
C GLY A 56 -18.72 -16.14 -11.31
N GLN A 57 -17.83 -15.30 -11.86
CA GLN A 57 -16.52 -14.97 -11.30
C GLN A 57 -16.45 -13.62 -10.57
N GLY A 58 -17.58 -12.90 -10.49
CA GLY A 58 -17.74 -11.69 -9.68
C GLY A 58 -18.01 -11.99 -8.20
N GLN A 59 -18.44 -10.97 -7.47
CA GLN A 59 -18.74 -11.10 -6.04
C GLN A 59 -20.00 -11.94 -5.77
N PRO A 60 -20.08 -12.63 -4.61
CA PRO A 60 -21.31 -13.25 -4.15
C PRO A 60 -22.39 -12.18 -3.93
N SER A 61 -23.62 -12.44 -4.39
CA SER A 61 -24.73 -11.55 -4.06
C SER A 61 -25.10 -11.64 -2.58
N GLY A 62 -25.42 -10.51 -1.94
CA GLY A 62 -25.63 -10.41 -0.49
C GLY A 62 -26.81 -11.22 0.08
N TYR A 63 -27.62 -11.86 -0.77
CA TYR A 63 -28.80 -12.65 -0.40
C TYR A 63 -28.72 -14.11 -0.88
N GLY A 64 -27.53 -14.62 -1.21
CA GLY A 64 -27.32 -16.04 -1.55
C GLY A 64 -27.68 -16.44 -2.98
N GLY A 65 -27.96 -15.47 -3.87
CA GLY A 65 -28.04 -15.69 -5.32
C GLY A 65 -26.66 -15.82 -5.96
N SER A 66 -26.65 -16.24 -7.23
CA SER A 66 -25.45 -16.45 -8.06
C SER A 66 -24.43 -15.30 -7.99
N ARG A 67 -23.15 -15.64 -8.13
CA ARG A 67 -22.08 -14.65 -8.31
C ARG A 67 -22.30 -13.84 -9.60
N GLY A 68 -21.94 -12.57 -9.57
CA GLY A 68 -21.90 -11.71 -10.76
C GLY A 68 -20.82 -12.14 -11.77
N ALA A 69 -20.62 -11.37 -12.82
CA ALA A 69 -19.56 -11.59 -13.80
C ALA A 69 -18.25 -10.85 -13.41
N LEU A 70 -17.11 -11.41 -13.78
CA LEU A 70 -15.86 -10.66 -13.86
C LEU A 70 -15.74 -10.09 -15.27
N ILE A 71 -15.62 -8.77 -15.39
CA ILE A 71 -15.45 -8.03 -16.65
C ILE A 71 -14.03 -7.46 -16.67
N LEU A 72 -13.23 -7.91 -17.64
CA LEU A 72 -11.82 -7.58 -17.76
C LEU A 72 -11.56 -6.75 -19.00
N THR A 73 -11.13 -5.50 -18.82
CA THR A 73 -10.65 -4.66 -19.94
C THR A 73 -9.18 -4.96 -20.18
N ILE A 74 -8.81 -5.31 -21.41
CA ILE A 74 -7.42 -5.61 -21.77
C ILE A 74 -6.64 -4.32 -22.03
N ALA A 75 -5.47 -4.19 -21.41
CA ALA A 75 -4.50 -3.15 -21.68
C ALA A 75 -3.22 -3.76 -22.27
N ILE A 76 -2.88 -3.45 -23.53
CA ILE A 76 -1.66 -3.96 -24.19
C ILE A 76 -0.56 -2.90 -24.07
N ALA A 77 0.52 -3.24 -23.37
CA ALA A 77 1.67 -2.36 -23.23
C ALA A 77 2.61 -2.47 -24.46
N PRO A 78 3.04 -1.35 -25.07
CA PRO A 78 4.17 -1.33 -26.00
C PRO A 78 5.44 -1.79 -25.27
N GLY A 79 6.16 -2.74 -25.85
CA GLY A 79 7.18 -3.50 -25.12
C GLY A 79 8.45 -2.73 -24.81
N GLU A 80 8.66 -2.40 -23.53
CA GLU A 80 9.96 -2.61 -22.84
C GLU A 80 9.86 -2.63 -21.30
N GLN A 81 8.71 -3.07 -20.75
CA GLN A 81 8.57 -3.35 -19.32
C GLN A 81 7.79 -4.64 -19.12
N PHE A 82 8.52 -5.71 -18.75
CA PHE A 82 8.13 -6.82 -17.88
C PHE A 82 9.19 -7.91 -18.03
N ALA A 83 10.26 -7.82 -17.23
CA ALA A 83 11.08 -8.99 -16.96
C ALA A 83 10.19 -10.01 -16.24
N SER A 84 10.06 -11.20 -16.83
CA SER A 84 9.23 -12.29 -16.33
C SER A 84 9.56 -12.64 -14.89
N GLN A 85 8.57 -12.60 -13.98
CA GLN A 85 8.64 -13.41 -12.77
C GLN A 85 8.47 -14.87 -13.17
N THR A 86 9.59 -15.54 -13.45
CA THR A 86 9.64 -17.00 -13.58
C THR A 86 9.28 -17.64 -12.25
N TYR A 87 8.12 -18.29 -12.20
CA TYR A 87 7.79 -19.27 -11.18
C TYR A 87 8.10 -20.69 -11.68
N PRO A 88 8.64 -21.60 -10.84
CA PRO A 88 8.98 -22.95 -11.27
C PRO A 88 7.76 -23.75 -11.75
N GLN A 89 7.94 -24.57 -12.79
CA GLN A 89 6.94 -25.54 -13.22
C GLN A 89 6.83 -26.68 -12.19
N PRO A 90 5.61 -27.03 -11.71
CA PRO A 90 5.43 -28.18 -10.84
C PRO A 90 5.16 -29.47 -11.64
N GLY A 91 6.00 -30.49 -11.43
CA GLY A 91 5.56 -31.89 -11.56
C GLY A 91 6.03 -32.65 -12.80
N SER A 92 7.25 -33.20 -12.73
CA SER A 92 7.52 -34.55 -13.24
C SER A 92 8.36 -35.29 -12.21
N ASP A 93 7.70 -36.00 -11.29
CA ASP A 93 8.09 -37.34 -10.80
C ASP A 93 7.17 -37.80 -9.65
N SER A 94 6.94 -39.11 -9.61
CA SER A 94 6.19 -39.86 -8.60
C SER A 94 6.45 -41.36 -8.82
N PRO A 95 6.26 -42.26 -7.84
CA PRO A 95 6.13 -42.07 -6.39
C PRO A 95 6.93 -43.11 -5.53
N THR A 96 7.41 -42.72 -4.34
CA THR A 96 7.72 -43.60 -3.18
C THR A 96 8.14 -42.71 -2.00
N GLU A 97 7.89 -42.97 -0.71
CA GLU A 97 7.21 -44.09 -0.03
C GLU A 97 6.61 -43.60 1.32
N PHE A 98 5.88 -44.46 2.04
CA PHE A 98 5.26 -44.19 3.36
C PHE A 98 6.32 -43.94 4.47
N ILE A 99 6.03 -43.33 5.63
CA ILE A 99 5.40 -43.98 6.82
C ILE A 99 5.16 -42.96 7.97
N GLN A 100 3.95 -42.99 8.58
CA GLN A 100 3.55 -42.86 10.02
C GLN A 100 4.25 -41.81 10.95
N SER A 101 3.60 -41.12 11.92
CA SER A 101 2.21 -41.03 12.41
C SER A 101 2.02 -39.76 13.33
N PRO A 102 0.78 -39.31 13.63
CA PRO A 102 0.45 -38.14 14.49
C PRO A 102 0.10 -38.58 15.96
N PRO A 103 -0.57 -37.80 16.86
CA PRO A 103 -0.98 -36.37 16.92
C PRO A 103 -0.39 -35.67 18.20
N THR A 104 -0.75 -34.48 18.73
CA THR A 104 -2.05 -33.82 19.06
C THR A 104 -1.91 -32.34 19.45
N ALA A 105 -2.95 -31.52 19.15
CA ALA A 105 -3.65 -30.53 20.02
C ALA A 105 -2.84 -29.48 20.88
N ALA A 106 -3.25 -28.22 21.09
CA ALA A 106 -4.48 -27.49 20.74
C ALA A 106 -4.31 -25.94 20.78
N SER A 107 -5.33 -25.27 20.22
CA SER A 107 -6.08 -24.10 20.75
C SER A 107 -5.50 -22.66 20.71
N SER A 108 -6.11 -21.88 19.81
CA SER A 108 -6.65 -20.51 19.99
C SER A 108 -6.26 -19.67 21.21
N VAL A 109 -5.79 -18.44 20.96
CA VAL A 109 -5.84 -17.31 21.91
C VAL A 109 -6.76 -16.22 21.34
N ASN A 110 -7.57 -15.64 22.23
CA ASN A 110 -8.64 -14.69 21.92
C ASN A 110 -8.25 -13.28 22.39
N TYR A 111 -8.58 -12.22 21.64
CA TYR A 111 -8.26 -10.83 22.02
C TYR A 111 -9.35 -10.21 22.92
N PRO A 112 -9.00 -9.47 24.00
CA PRO A 112 -9.95 -8.67 24.74
C PRO A 112 -10.25 -7.30 24.06
N PRO A 113 -11.44 -6.71 24.26
CA PRO A 113 -11.91 -5.54 23.50
C PRO A 113 -11.59 -4.18 24.12
N ILE A 114 -11.69 -3.13 23.30
CA ILE A 114 -11.54 -1.71 23.68
C ILE A 114 -12.82 -1.19 24.35
N GLY A 115 -12.68 -0.45 25.45
CA GLY A 115 -13.77 0.23 26.18
C GLY A 115 -13.41 1.68 26.55
N SER A 116 -14.43 2.55 26.69
CA SER A 116 -14.30 4.01 26.57
C SER A 116 -14.63 4.81 27.87
N ARG A 117 -14.23 6.11 27.86
CA ARG A 117 -14.67 7.27 28.70
C ARG A 117 -14.04 7.52 30.09
N GLY A 118 -13.82 8.83 30.38
CA GLY A 118 -13.60 9.40 31.73
C GLY A 118 -12.35 10.31 31.83
N GLN A 119 -12.35 11.55 31.32
CA GLN A 119 -12.67 12.84 31.98
C GLN A 119 -11.71 13.36 33.09
N MET A 120 -11.06 14.49 32.76
CA MET A 120 -10.63 15.65 33.57
C MET A 120 -9.75 15.49 34.84
N GLY A 121 -8.60 16.20 34.81
CA GLY A 121 -7.82 16.58 35.99
C GLY A 121 -6.61 17.42 35.58
N ALA A 122 -6.70 18.75 35.68
CA ALA A 122 -5.63 19.67 35.29
C ALA A 122 -4.92 20.24 36.53
N PHE A 123 -3.59 20.20 36.58
CA PHE A 123 -2.79 21.08 37.43
C PHE A 123 -1.49 21.50 36.73
N THR A 124 -1.06 22.71 37.06
CA THR A 124 -0.02 23.49 36.38
C THR A 124 1.34 23.37 37.04
N SER A 125 2.43 23.34 36.25
CA SER A 125 3.54 24.31 36.28
C SER A 125 4.87 23.74 35.74
N SER A 126 5.58 24.57 35.00
CA SER A 126 6.98 24.41 34.57
C SER A 126 7.94 24.72 35.76
N PRO A 127 9.27 24.46 35.71
CA PRO A 127 10.12 24.69 34.53
C PRO A 127 11.34 23.76 34.29
N SER A 128 12.04 24.10 33.20
CA SER A 128 13.50 23.99 32.96
C SER A 128 14.02 22.97 31.91
N ARG A 129 14.55 23.58 30.84
CA ARG A 129 15.56 23.12 29.85
C ARG A 129 16.95 23.05 30.56
N PRO A 130 18.07 22.53 29.99
CA PRO A 130 18.27 22.23 28.56
C PRO A 130 19.18 21.04 28.14
N SER A 131 19.21 20.85 26.81
CA SER A 131 20.37 20.53 25.93
C SER A 131 21.21 19.25 26.11
N GLN A 132 21.08 18.39 25.09
CA GLN A 132 22.13 17.91 24.17
C GLN A 132 23.42 17.26 24.73
N GLN A 133 23.71 16.08 24.19
CA GLN A 133 25.05 15.47 24.08
C GLN A 133 25.96 16.32 23.16
N PRO A 134 27.29 16.13 23.19
CA PRO A 134 27.86 15.13 22.28
C PRO A 134 28.97 14.24 22.87
N PHE A 135 29.13 13.08 22.23
CA PHE A 135 30.34 12.27 22.02
C PHE A 135 31.69 12.79 22.58
N TYR A 136 32.45 11.92 23.24
CA TYR A 136 33.49 11.09 22.57
C TYR A 136 33.97 9.91 23.47
N ALA A 137 34.83 9.05 22.91
CA ALA A 137 35.41 7.83 23.52
C ALA A 137 36.30 8.13 24.76
N ASP A 138 36.68 7.18 25.64
CA ASP A 138 37.59 6.06 25.35
C ASP A 138 37.64 5.00 26.49
N GLN A 139 38.39 3.91 26.27
CA GLN A 139 38.64 2.79 27.17
C GLN A 139 39.59 3.14 28.33
N THR A 140 39.41 2.55 29.52
CA THR A 140 40.33 1.55 30.12
C THR A 140 40.07 1.26 31.63
N GLN A 141 40.68 0.15 32.07
CA GLN A 141 40.50 -0.68 33.27
C GLN A 141 40.60 -0.06 34.69
N GLN A 142 39.85 -0.70 35.60
CA GLN A 142 40.17 -1.16 36.98
C GLN A 142 40.78 -0.20 38.04
N SER A 143 40.16 -0.20 39.23
CA SER A 143 40.77 0.25 40.48
C SER A 143 40.28 -0.52 41.72
N TYR A 144 41.20 -0.82 42.64
CA TYR A 144 40.93 -1.35 43.99
C TYR A 144 40.71 -0.20 45.00
N PRO A 145 39.99 -0.41 46.12
CA PRO A 145 40.00 0.48 47.28
C PRO A 145 40.71 -0.12 48.52
N PRO A 146 41.43 0.69 49.34
CA PRO A 146 41.99 0.26 50.62
C PRO A 146 41.36 0.91 51.89
N ARG A 147 41.39 0.08 52.95
CA ARG A 147 41.37 0.29 54.42
C ARG A 147 41.42 1.70 55.08
N SER A 148 40.62 1.82 56.16
CA SER A 148 40.81 2.61 57.41
C SER A 148 39.76 2.15 58.47
N SER A 149 39.69 2.58 59.76
CA SER A 149 40.68 2.73 60.86
C SER A 149 39.95 2.78 62.24
N TYR A 150 40.63 3.08 63.37
CA TYR A 150 40.13 3.22 64.79
C TYR A 150 39.66 1.92 65.50
N SER A 151 40.21 1.37 66.62
CA SER A 151 40.80 1.83 67.93
C SER A 151 39.76 1.95 69.07
N GLY A 152 39.68 1.07 70.09
CA GLY A 152 40.52 0.97 71.32
C GLY A 152 39.65 1.27 72.58
N PRO A 153 40.12 1.30 73.86
CA PRO A 153 41.19 0.59 74.59
C PRO A 153 40.73 0.03 75.98
N GLN A 154 41.68 -0.35 76.89
CA GLN A 154 41.66 -0.45 78.39
C GLN A 154 42.30 -1.76 78.93
N GLN A 155 42.97 -1.88 80.11
CA GLN A 155 43.85 -0.98 80.90
C GLN A 155 44.67 -1.82 81.95
N TYR A 156 45.65 -1.21 82.66
CA TYR A 156 46.66 -1.80 83.61
C TYR A 156 46.08 -2.48 84.91
N SER A 157 46.76 -3.41 85.61
CA SER A 157 47.89 -3.17 86.58
C SER A 157 48.52 -4.47 87.21
N PRO A 158 49.78 -4.44 87.76
CA PRO A 158 50.52 -5.56 88.42
C PRO A 158 50.42 -5.51 89.99
N PRO A 159 51.27 -6.11 90.90
CA PRO A 159 52.55 -6.90 90.80
C PRO A 159 52.78 -8.06 91.86
N GLN A 160 54.03 -8.58 91.97
CA GLN A 160 54.77 -9.19 93.13
C GLN A 160 55.42 -10.60 93.00
N GLN A 161 56.43 -10.89 93.85
CA GLN A 161 57.55 -11.86 93.69
C GLN A 161 57.53 -13.05 94.66
N ALA A 162 58.18 -14.20 94.32
CA ALA A 162 59.09 -14.97 95.22
C ALA A 162 59.70 -16.25 94.60
N TYR A 163 61.05 -16.32 94.59
CA TYR A 163 62.03 -17.45 94.71
C TYR A 163 61.81 -18.91 94.17
N PRO A 164 62.90 -19.62 93.76
CA PRO A 164 62.88 -20.99 93.18
C PRO A 164 63.05 -22.11 94.22
N PRO A 165 62.72 -23.39 93.89
CA PRO A 165 63.80 -24.39 93.68
C PRO A 165 63.48 -25.61 92.76
N GLY A 166 64.51 -26.40 92.43
CA GLY A 166 64.40 -27.88 92.29
C GLY A 166 64.34 -28.49 90.87
N PRO A 167 65.10 -29.58 90.57
CA PRO A 167 65.19 -30.16 89.22
C PRO A 167 64.27 -31.37 88.95
N GLN A 168 63.86 -31.47 87.67
CA GLN A 168 63.61 -32.67 86.85
C GLN A 168 62.83 -33.90 87.42
N ARG A 169 61.80 -34.30 86.67
CA ARG A 169 61.70 -35.68 86.14
C ARG A 169 60.83 -35.75 84.88
N ARG A 170 61.43 -36.06 83.73
CA ARG A 170 60.68 -36.43 82.50
C ARG A 170 60.08 -37.83 82.71
N ARG A 171 58.76 -37.98 82.52
CA ARG A 171 58.16 -39.29 82.21
C ARG A 171 58.09 -39.41 80.68
N GLY A 172 58.72 -40.46 80.13
CA GLY A 172 58.64 -40.74 78.69
C GLY A 172 57.22 -41.15 78.28
N LEU A 173 56.79 -40.73 77.09
CA LEU A 173 55.55 -41.21 76.49
C LEU A 173 55.69 -42.70 76.12
N SER A 174 54.64 -43.47 76.39
CA SER A 174 54.54 -44.87 75.97
C SER A 174 54.52 -44.98 74.44
N THR A 175 55.20 -46.00 73.90
CA THR A 175 55.31 -46.25 72.45
C THR A 175 53.95 -46.40 71.77
N GLY A 176 52.95 -46.96 72.46
CA GLY A 176 51.57 -47.04 71.96
C GLY A 176 50.90 -45.67 71.79
N MET A 177 51.29 -44.69 72.62
CA MET A 177 50.80 -43.31 72.49
C MET A 177 51.41 -42.62 71.25
N VAL A 178 52.66 -42.94 70.90
CA VAL A 178 53.32 -42.40 69.70
C VAL A 178 52.63 -42.91 68.42
N ILE A 179 52.32 -44.21 68.35
CA ILE A 179 51.57 -44.79 67.22
C ILE A 179 50.17 -44.15 67.13
N LEU A 180 49.50 -43.97 68.26
CA LEU A 180 48.18 -43.32 68.32
C LEU A 180 48.25 -41.86 67.86
N PHE A 181 49.30 -41.11 68.21
CA PHE A 181 49.54 -39.76 67.68
C PHE A 181 49.79 -39.74 66.17
N ILE A 182 50.57 -40.69 65.62
CA ILE A 182 50.81 -40.79 64.17
C ILE A 182 49.50 -41.07 63.42
N VAL A 183 48.66 -41.99 63.91
CA VAL A 183 47.34 -42.26 63.33
C VAL A 183 46.41 -41.04 63.42
N LEU A 184 46.41 -40.32 64.55
CA LEU A 184 45.66 -39.07 64.70
C LEU A 184 46.12 -38.00 63.71
N VAL A 185 47.43 -37.83 63.53
CA VAL A 185 47.99 -36.87 62.56
C VAL A 185 47.61 -37.23 61.13
N LEU A 186 47.66 -38.52 60.75
CA LEU A 186 47.23 -38.97 59.42
C LEU A 186 45.72 -38.77 59.20
N LEU A 187 44.88 -39.01 60.21
CA LEU A 187 43.44 -38.72 60.15
C LEU A 187 43.16 -37.22 60.08
N ILE A 188 43.93 -36.38 60.76
CA ILE A 188 43.82 -34.91 60.68
C ILE A 188 44.26 -34.41 59.30
N ILE A 189 45.33 -34.95 58.71
CA ILE A 189 45.80 -34.57 57.36
C ILE A 189 44.80 -35.04 56.29
N GLY A 190 44.33 -36.30 56.36
CA GLY A 190 43.32 -36.82 55.44
C GLY A 190 41.98 -36.11 55.58
N GLY A 191 41.52 -35.86 56.81
CA GLY A 191 40.28 -35.15 57.10
C GLY A 191 40.33 -33.67 56.71
N SER A 192 41.43 -32.96 57.00
CA SER A 192 41.60 -31.56 56.57
C SER A 192 41.76 -31.44 55.05
N GLY A 193 42.42 -32.39 54.38
CA GLY A 193 42.46 -32.47 52.92
C GLY A 193 41.06 -32.68 52.33
N LEU A 194 40.25 -33.58 52.90
CA LEU A 194 38.87 -33.82 52.49
C LEU A 194 37.97 -32.59 52.75
N ILE A 195 38.14 -31.90 53.86
CA ILE A 195 37.42 -30.65 54.18
C ILE A 195 37.83 -29.52 53.24
N LEU A 196 39.12 -29.32 52.95
CA LEU A 196 39.56 -28.34 51.95
C LEU A 196 39.01 -28.67 50.55
N TYR A 197 38.98 -29.95 50.19
CA TYR A 197 38.43 -30.38 48.91
C TYR A 197 36.91 -30.12 48.83
N THR A 198 36.14 -30.54 49.83
CA THR A 198 34.66 -30.47 49.81
C THR A 198 34.09 -29.10 50.18
N ALA A 199 34.74 -28.34 51.06
CA ALA A 199 34.27 -27.02 51.52
C ALA A 199 34.86 -25.84 50.74
N VAL A 200 35.98 -26.02 50.01
CA VAL A 200 36.64 -24.94 49.26
C VAL A 200 36.77 -25.28 47.77
N ILE A 201 37.44 -26.37 47.40
CA ILE A 201 37.81 -26.63 46.00
C ILE A 201 36.58 -26.99 45.15
N GLN A 202 35.82 -28.01 45.56
CA GLN A 202 34.63 -28.49 44.86
C GLN A 202 33.56 -27.40 44.68
N PRO A 203 33.16 -26.60 45.69
CA PRO A 203 32.19 -25.53 45.49
C PRO A 203 32.73 -24.40 44.60
N ASN A 204 34.03 -24.08 44.60
CA ASN A 204 34.59 -23.10 43.66
C ASN A 204 34.57 -23.60 42.20
N GLN A 205 34.84 -24.90 41.97
CA GLN A 205 34.73 -25.52 40.65
C GLN A 205 33.29 -25.46 40.13
N LEU A 206 32.31 -25.76 40.98
CA LEU A 206 30.89 -25.62 40.65
C LEU A 206 30.49 -24.15 40.41
N HIS A 207 31.00 -23.20 41.20
CA HIS A 207 30.73 -21.77 41.01
C HIS A 207 31.30 -21.23 39.71
N THR A 208 32.53 -21.61 39.35
CA THR A 208 33.17 -21.20 38.08
C THR A 208 32.45 -21.81 36.88
N GLN A 209 32.07 -23.10 36.95
CA GLN A 209 31.28 -23.74 35.89
C GLN A 209 29.88 -23.14 35.75
N ALA A 210 29.19 -22.86 36.86
CA ALA A 210 27.89 -22.20 36.86
C ALA A 210 27.97 -20.77 36.32
N THR A 211 29.01 -20.01 36.70
CA THR A 211 29.25 -18.65 36.21
C THR A 211 29.54 -18.65 34.71
N ALA A 212 30.39 -19.56 34.21
CA ALA A 212 30.66 -19.70 32.78
C ALA A 212 29.40 -20.07 31.98
N THR A 213 28.56 -20.97 32.51
CA THR A 213 27.28 -21.35 31.90
C THR A 213 26.29 -20.18 31.87
N ALA A 214 26.18 -19.44 32.98
CA ALA A 214 25.32 -18.27 33.07
C ALA A 214 25.77 -17.15 32.11
N GLN A 215 27.07 -16.89 32.02
CA GLN A 215 27.64 -15.94 31.06
C GLN A 215 27.37 -16.37 29.61
N ALA A 216 27.62 -17.64 29.26
CA ALA A 216 27.34 -18.17 27.93
C ALA A 216 25.85 -18.02 27.54
N ASN A 217 24.93 -18.30 28.47
CA ASN A 217 23.50 -18.14 28.24
C ASN A 217 23.10 -16.66 28.04
N VAL A 218 23.65 -15.74 28.84
CA VAL A 218 23.39 -14.29 28.70
C VAL A 218 23.97 -13.75 27.40
N THR A 219 25.21 -14.09 27.05
CA THR A 219 25.85 -13.66 25.79
C THR A 219 25.12 -14.25 24.58
N GLY A 220 24.74 -15.52 24.62
CA GLY A 220 23.96 -16.16 23.55
C GLY A 220 22.60 -15.49 23.35
N THR A 221 21.88 -15.17 24.44
CA THR A 221 20.59 -14.46 24.39
C THR A 221 20.74 -13.03 23.89
N ALA A 222 21.80 -12.32 24.31
CA ALA A 222 22.09 -10.97 23.82
C ALA A 222 22.40 -10.99 22.32
N GLN A 223 23.17 -11.98 21.85
CA GLN A 223 23.52 -12.14 20.45
C GLN A 223 22.32 -12.55 19.58
N SER A 224 21.44 -13.44 20.07
CA SER A 224 20.19 -13.79 19.35
C SER A 224 19.25 -12.60 19.26
N ASN A 225 19.11 -11.83 20.34
CA ASN A 225 18.25 -10.64 20.37
C ASN A 225 18.79 -9.53 19.46
N ALA A 226 20.10 -9.27 19.48
CA ALA A 226 20.74 -8.32 18.57
C ALA A 226 20.57 -8.74 17.10
N THR A 227 20.77 -10.03 16.81
CA THR A 227 20.62 -10.59 15.44
C THR A 227 19.18 -10.50 14.96
N GLY A 228 18.20 -10.90 15.78
CA GLY A 228 16.78 -10.81 15.46
C GLY A 228 16.31 -9.37 15.28
N THR A 229 16.82 -8.43 16.09
CA THR A 229 16.53 -6.99 15.94
C THR A 229 17.11 -6.44 14.64
N ALA A 230 18.36 -6.80 14.30
CA ALA A 230 19.00 -6.39 13.04
C ALA A 230 18.28 -6.97 11.82
N GLN A 231 17.85 -8.23 11.88
CA GLN A 231 17.04 -8.88 10.84
C GLN A 231 15.68 -8.19 10.69
N ALA A 232 14.95 -7.94 11.77
CA ALA A 232 13.67 -7.24 11.73
C ALA A 232 13.80 -5.82 11.15
N ALA A 233 14.85 -5.08 11.52
CA ALA A 233 15.13 -3.76 10.97
C ALA A 233 15.50 -3.80 9.47
N ALA A 234 16.26 -4.80 9.04
CA ALA A 234 16.59 -5.02 7.63
C ALA A 234 15.34 -5.36 6.82
N THR A 235 14.50 -6.30 7.28
CA THR A 235 13.23 -6.66 6.64
C THR A 235 12.30 -5.44 6.51
N ALA A 236 12.08 -4.69 7.60
CA ALA A 236 11.25 -3.48 7.57
C ALA A 236 11.79 -2.42 6.58
N THR A 237 13.11 -2.28 6.48
CA THR A 237 13.75 -1.38 5.51
C THR A 237 13.55 -1.86 4.07
N THR A 238 13.67 -3.17 3.82
CA THR A 238 13.43 -3.77 2.50
C THR A 238 11.97 -3.64 2.08
N GLU A 239 11.01 -3.87 2.98
CA GLU A 239 9.57 -3.70 2.73
C GLU A 239 9.20 -2.24 2.45
N ALA A 240 9.75 -1.29 3.22
CA ALA A 240 9.57 0.13 2.99
C ALA A 240 10.13 0.58 1.62
N ASN A 241 11.34 0.13 1.28
CA ASN A 241 11.96 0.42 -0.01
C ASN A 241 11.16 -0.19 -1.18
N ALA A 242 10.71 -1.44 -1.07
CA ALA A 242 9.87 -2.08 -2.08
C ALA A 242 8.54 -1.34 -2.28
N THR A 243 7.90 -0.90 -1.18
CA THR A 243 6.67 -0.11 -1.22
C THR A 243 6.89 1.24 -1.91
N ALA A 244 7.96 1.96 -1.56
CA ALA A 244 8.31 3.23 -2.18
C ALA A 244 8.62 3.07 -3.68
N THR A 245 9.35 2.02 -4.07
CA THR A 245 9.61 1.70 -5.49
C THR A 245 8.31 1.42 -6.25
N ALA A 246 7.39 0.63 -5.70
CA ALA A 246 6.10 0.34 -6.32
C ALA A 246 5.25 1.60 -6.51
N GLN A 247 5.21 2.50 -5.51
CA GLN A 247 4.51 3.78 -5.59
C GLN A 247 5.13 4.72 -6.64
N ALA A 248 6.47 4.77 -6.72
CA ALA A 248 7.18 5.55 -7.73
C ALA A 248 6.90 5.04 -9.15
N GLN A 249 6.92 3.71 -9.35
CA GLN A 249 6.59 3.07 -10.64
C GLN A 249 5.13 3.33 -11.05
N ALA A 250 4.17 3.20 -10.12
CA ALA A 250 2.77 3.52 -10.39
C ALA A 250 2.57 4.99 -10.78
N THR A 251 3.23 5.91 -10.07
CA THR A 251 3.19 7.35 -10.37
C THR A 251 3.79 7.66 -11.75
N ALA A 252 4.95 7.07 -12.07
CA ALA A 252 5.59 7.22 -13.38
C ALA A 252 4.71 6.67 -14.52
N HIS A 253 4.02 5.54 -14.30
CA HIS A 253 3.10 4.97 -15.29
C HIS A 253 1.88 5.88 -15.55
N VAL A 254 1.29 6.48 -14.51
CA VAL A 254 0.20 7.46 -14.65
C VAL A 254 0.67 8.70 -15.41
N GLN A 255 1.86 9.22 -15.09
CA GLN A 255 2.44 10.38 -15.78
C GLN A 255 2.76 10.08 -17.25
N ALA A 256 3.32 8.91 -17.55
CA ALA A 256 3.58 8.47 -18.92
C ALA A 256 2.27 8.33 -19.73
N THR A 257 1.23 7.77 -19.11
CA THR A 257 -0.11 7.63 -19.73
C THR A 257 -0.73 8.99 -20.03
N ALA A 258 -0.72 9.92 -19.07
CA ALA A 258 -1.20 11.29 -19.27
C ALA A 258 -0.41 12.03 -20.36
N THR A 259 0.91 11.83 -20.42
CA THR A 259 1.79 12.40 -21.46
C THR A 259 1.44 11.87 -22.84
N ALA A 260 1.23 10.55 -22.99
CA ALA A 260 0.83 9.93 -24.25
C ALA A 260 -0.55 10.42 -24.73
N LEU A 261 -1.53 10.51 -23.81
CA LEU A 261 -2.87 11.01 -24.12
C LEU A 261 -2.87 12.49 -24.53
N LYS A 262 -2.00 13.31 -23.94
CA LYS A 262 -1.76 14.69 -24.38
C LYS A 262 -1.04 14.76 -25.74
N ALA A 263 -0.11 13.85 -26.01
CA ALA A 263 0.56 13.78 -27.31
C ALA A 263 -0.42 13.51 -28.47
N ILE A 264 -1.43 12.65 -28.26
CA ILE A 264 -2.52 12.42 -29.22
C ILE A 264 -3.26 13.73 -29.54
N PHE A 265 -3.63 14.52 -28.52
CA PHE A 265 -4.26 15.83 -28.72
C PHE A 265 -3.37 16.78 -29.53
N ASN A 266 -2.11 16.94 -29.12
CA ASN A 266 -1.16 17.84 -29.78
C ASN A 266 -0.95 17.44 -31.25
N GLN A 267 -0.80 16.14 -31.55
CA GLN A 267 -0.61 15.63 -32.90
C GLN A 267 -1.88 15.82 -33.77
N ALA A 268 -3.05 15.58 -33.20
CA ALA A 268 -4.31 15.72 -33.94
C ALA A 268 -4.71 17.18 -34.19
N THR A 269 -4.15 18.14 -33.43
CA THR A 269 -4.46 19.57 -33.51
C THR A 269 -3.34 20.43 -34.11
N SER A 270 -2.17 19.86 -34.46
CA SER A 270 -1.04 20.61 -35.02
C SER A 270 -1.19 21.01 -36.50
N GLY A 271 -2.23 20.52 -37.19
CA GLY A 271 -2.50 20.85 -38.59
C GLY A 271 -3.40 22.07 -38.77
N THR A 272 -3.54 22.54 -40.02
CA THR A 272 -4.56 23.53 -40.38
C THR A 272 -5.96 22.91 -40.25
N PRO A 273 -6.92 23.52 -39.52
CA PRO A 273 -8.27 22.96 -39.42
C PRO A 273 -8.98 22.91 -40.77
N ALA A 274 -9.65 21.80 -41.06
CA ALA A 274 -10.50 21.65 -42.26
C ALA A 274 -11.78 22.50 -42.18
N LEU A 275 -12.23 22.81 -40.96
CA LEU A 275 -13.28 23.76 -40.64
C LEU A 275 -12.72 24.67 -39.53
N ASN A 276 -12.72 25.98 -39.77
CA ASN A 276 -12.36 26.99 -38.77
C ASN A 276 -13.40 28.10 -38.85
N ASP A 277 -14.23 28.20 -37.82
CA ASP A 277 -15.44 29.03 -37.81
C ASP A 277 -15.47 29.87 -36.53
N PRO A 278 -15.54 31.21 -36.61
CA PRO A 278 -15.64 32.07 -35.43
C PRO A 278 -17.01 32.00 -34.73
N LEU A 279 -18.01 31.34 -35.34
CA LEU A 279 -19.38 31.22 -34.85
C LEU A 279 -20.07 32.57 -34.59
N SER A 280 -19.69 33.61 -35.31
CA SER A 280 -20.22 34.97 -35.12
C SER A 280 -21.44 35.30 -35.99
N GLN A 281 -21.65 34.55 -37.07
CA GLN A 281 -22.74 34.72 -38.04
C GLN A 281 -22.89 33.44 -38.88
N GLN A 282 -23.98 33.33 -39.64
CA GLN A 282 -24.18 32.22 -40.58
C GLN A 282 -23.12 32.24 -41.69
N ASP A 283 -22.67 31.05 -42.10
CA ASP A 283 -21.62 30.85 -43.09
C ASP A 283 -21.94 29.64 -44.02
N THR A 284 -20.92 29.15 -44.74
CA THR A 284 -21.06 27.99 -45.63
C THR A 284 -21.32 26.65 -44.91
N ASN A 285 -21.07 26.54 -43.61
CA ASN A 285 -21.34 25.34 -42.83
C ASN A 285 -22.84 25.13 -42.53
N SER A 286 -23.67 26.15 -42.80
CA SER A 286 -25.14 26.10 -42.65
C SER A 286 -25.56 25.65 -41.24
N TRP A 287 -25.18 26.46 -40.24
CA TRP A 287 -25.58 26.24 -38.85
C TRP A 287 -27.09 26.38 -38.67
N GLU A 288 -27.67 25.54 -37.83
CA GLU A 288 -29.09 25.62 -37.51
C GLU A 288 -29.44 26.93 -36.80
N VAL A 289 -30.44 27.63 -37.32
CA VAL A 289 -31.02 28.81 -36.68
C VAL A 289 -32.53 28.60 -36.61
N ASP A 290 -32.97 27.89 -35.59
CA ASP A 290 -34.35 27.45 -35.43
C ASP A 290 -34.83 27.41 -33.97
N ASP A 291 -36.14 27.63 -33.80
CA ASP A 291 -36.86 27.44 -32.54
C ASP A 291 -37.20 25.95 -32.38
N LYS A 292 -36.58 25.29 -31.40
CA LYS A 292 -36.90 23.91 -31.04
C LYS A 292 -38.16 23.84 -30.19
N THR A 293 -38.90 22.73 -30.28
CA THR A 293 -40.06 22.46 -29.43
C THR A 293 -39.69 22.61 -27.95
N GLY A 294 -40.45 23.46 -27.24
CA GLY A 294 -40.17 23.84 -25.86
C GLY A 294 -39.64 25.26 -25.66
N GLY A 295 -39.43 26.03 -26.74
CA GLY A 295 -39.07 27.46 -26.67
C GLY A 295 -37.58 27.70 -26.43
N GLY A 296 -36.75 26.70 -26.73
CA GLY A 296 -35.30 26.84 -26.86
C GLY A 296 -34.89 26.85 -28.33
N GLY A 297 -33.60 26.88 -28.60
CA GLY A 297 -33.11 26.97 -29.98
C GLY A 297 -31.64 27.30 -30.11
N CYS A 298 -31.26 27.50 -31.37
CA CYS A 298 -29.91 27.80 -31.82
C CYS A 298 -29.95 29.15 -32.55
N ALA A 299 -29.09 30.11 -32.20
CA ALA A 299 -29.10 31.43 -32.84
C ALA A 299 -27.76 32.17 -32.73
N PHE A 300 -27.43 32.97 -33.73
CA PHE A 300 -26.32 33.93 -33.66
C PHE A 300 -26.78 35.20 -32.92
N THR A 301 -26.13 35.54 -31.82
CA THR A 301 -26.38 36.76 -31.04
C THR A 301 -25.14 37.18 -30.27
N GLY A 302 -24.96 38.48 -30.04
CA GLY A 302 -23.78 39.01 -29.34
C GLY A 302 -22.43 38.78 -30.03
N GLY A 303 -22.40 38.34 -31.29
CA GLY A 303 -21.18 37.93 -31.99
C GLY A 303 -20.75 36.48 -31.72
N SER A 304 -21.63 35.66 -31.15
CA SER A 304 -21.42 34.23 -30.89
C SER A 304 -22.65 33.40 -31.26
N TYR A 305 -22.48 32.07 -31.34
CA TYR A 305 -23.57 31.12 -31.55
C TYR A 305 -24.06 30.57 -30.21
N HIS A 306 -25.34 30.77 -29.93
CA HIS A 306 -25.97 30.42 -28.66
C HIS A 306 -26.90 29.22 -28.84
N ALA A 307 -26.69 28.18 -28.05
CA ALA A 307 -27.66 27.12 -27.80
C ALA A 307 -28.39 27.40 -26.49
N SER A 308 -29.72 27.28 -26.48
CA SER A 308 -30.53 27.51 -25.27
C SER A 308 -31.70 26.54 -25.16
N MET A 309 -32.06 26.16 -23.93
CA MET A 309 -33.24 25.36 -23.66
C MET A 309 -33.84 25.78 -22.31
N PRO A 310 -35.04 26.40 -22.28
CA PRO A 310 -35.66 26.84 -21.03
C PRO A 310 -36.33 25.69 -20.26
N GLN A 311 -36.58 24.54 -20.90
CA GLN A 311 -37.21 23.38 -20.26
C GLN A 311 -36.18 22.52 -19.54
N ALA A 312 -36.37 22.33 -18.23
CA ALA A 312 -35.54 21.46 -17.42
C ALA A 312 -35.61 19.99 -17.91
N GLY A 313 -34.47 19.32 -17.97
CA GLY A 313 -34.35 17.94 -18.47
C GLY A 313 -34.14 17.82 -19.99
N PHE A 314 -34.29 18.92 -20.74
CA PHE A 314 -34.06 18.96 -22.19
C PHE A 314 -32.77 19.72 -22.54
N PHE A 315 -32.31 19.59 -23.79
CA PHE A 315 -31.24 20.40 -24.37
C PHE A 315 -31.61 20.74 -25.82
N ALA A 316 -31.12 21.86 -26.34
CA ALA A 316 -31.16 22.14 -27.77
C ALA A 316 -29.99 21.43 -28.45
N SER A 317 -30.29 20.62 -29.47
CA SER A 317 -29.30 20.12 -30.40
C SER A 317 -29.12 21.13 -31.54
N CYS A 318 -27.88 21.50 -31.82
CA CYS A 318 -27.52 22.54 -32.78
C CYS A 318 -26.45 21.99 -33.72
N TYR A 319 -26.74 21.89 -35.01
CA TYR A 319 -25.87 21.23 -35.99
C TYR A 319 -25.33 22.19 -37.06
N ALA A 320 -24.15 21.89 -37.61
CA ALA A 320 -23.64 22.45 -38.85
C ALA A 320 -24.05 21.52 -40.01
N GLN A 321 -25.11 21.87 -40.74
CA GLN A 321 -25.75 20.95 -41.68
C GLN A 321 -24.90 20.62 -42.92
N ASN A 322 -23.95 21.49 -43.27
CA ASN A 322 -23.03 21.28 -44.40
C ASN A 322 -21.63 20.83 -43.92
N SER A 323 -21.58 19.90 -42.97
CA SER A 323 -20.34 19.30 -42.47
C SER A 323 -20.47 17.78 -42.34
N ASN A 324 -19.43 17.03 -42.70
CA ASN A 324 -19.43 15.57 -42.60
C ASN A 324 -18.00 15.05 -42.40
N PHE A 325 -17.68 14.65 -41.16
CA PHE A 325 -16.37 14.15 -40.77
C PHE A 325 -16.49 12.83 -40.02
N SER A 326 -15.72 11.82 -40.46
CA SER A 326 -15.61 10.54 -39.77
C SER A 326 -14.48 10.56 -38.74
N ASN A 327 -13.27 10.94 -39.17
CA ASN A 327 -12.09 11.10 -38.34
C ASN A 327 -11.71 12.58 -38.25
N PHE A 328 -11.52 13.11 -37.04
CA PHE A 328 -11.29 14.54 -36.83
C PHE A 328 -10.74 14.83 -35.43
N ALA A 329 -10.05 15.96 -35.29
CA ALA A 329 -9.98 16.71 -34.03
C ALA A 329 -10.95 17.89 -34.13
N PHE A 330 -11.85 18.01 -33.15
CA PHE A 330 -12.85 19.08 -33.08
C PHE A 330 -12.70 19.79 -31.74
N GLN A 331 -12.61 21.12 -31.78
CA GLN A 331 -12.39 21.99 -30.63
C GLN A 331 -13.45 23.09 -30.62
N VAL A 332 -14.02 23.39 -29.45
CA VAL A 332 -15.00 24.45 -29.26
C VAL A 332 -14.67 25.23 -27.99
N GLN A 333 -14.63 26.56 -28.09
CA GLN A 333 -14.60 27.44 -26.94
C GLN A 333 -16.04 27.62 -26.43
N MET A 334 -16.38 26.99 -25.31
CA MET A 334 -17.72 27.01 -24.73
C MET A 334 -17.75 27.84 -23.43
N THR A 335 -18.83 28.60 -23.22
CA THR A 335 -19.10 29.33 -21.99
C THR A 335 -20.54 29.09 -21.55
N ILE A 336 -20.77 28.59 -20.33
CA ILE A 336 -22.13 28.44 -19.77
C ILE A 336 -22.55 29.79 -19.20
N LEU A 337 -23.41 30.52 -19.93
CA LEU A 337 -23.87 31.85 -19.49
C LEU A 337 -24.96 31.75 -18.40
N LYS A 338 -25.86 30.77 -18.52
CA LYS A 338 -27.01 30.53 -17.63
C LYS A 338 -27.46 29.08 -17.73
N GLY A 339 -28.00 28.53 -16.66
CA GLY A 339 -28.45 27.13 -16.59
C GLY A 339 -27.31 26.16 -16.28
N ASP A 340 -27.63 24.89 -16.11
CA ASP A 340 -26.75 23.96 -15.38
C ASP A 340 -25.64 23.34 -16.24
N ARG A 341 -25.87 23.23 -17.55
CA ARG A 341 -25.12 22.35 -18.46
C ARG A 341 -24.86 22.97 -19.84
N GLY A 342 -23.74 22.58 -20.45
CA GLY A 342 -23.42 22.85 -21.85
C GLY A 342 -22.57 21.72 -22.44
N GLY A 343 -22.47 21.62 -23.77
CA GLY A 343 -21.70 20.53 -24.39
C GLY A 343 -21.52 20.66 -25.90
N ILE A 344 -20.91 19.64 -26.49
CA ILE A 344 -20.74 19.47 -27.94
C ILE A 344 -21.41 18.18 -28.42
N ILE A 345 -22.01 18.25 -29.61
CA ILE A 345 -22.56 17.09 -30.31
C ILE A 345 -21.68 16.80 -31.53
N PHE A 346 -21.42 15.52 -31.82
CA PHE A 346 -20.59 15.12 -32.95
C PHE A 346 -20.98 13.76 -33.53
N ARG A 347 -20.58 13.51 -34.79
CA ARG A 347 -20.99 12.35 -35.61
C ARG A 347 -22.52 12.11 -35.55
N SER A 348 -23.29 13.17 -35.81
CA SER A 348 -24.73 13.03 -36.00
C SER A 348 -25.03 12.32 -37.32
N ASP A 349 -26.09 11.51 -37.35
CA ASP A 349 -26.72 11.12 -38.61
C ASP A 349 -27.47 12.32 -39.24
N SER A 350 -27.78 12.20 -40.53
CA SER A 350 -28.46 13.24 -41.31
C SER A 350 -29.91 13.49 -40.89
N ALA A 351 -30.47 12.65 -40.01
CA ALA A 351 -31.79 12.80 -39.43
C ALA A 351 -31.77 13.40 -38.01
N ALA A 352 -30.60 13.74 -37.48
CA ALA A 352 -30.40 14.23 -36.11
C ALA A 352 -31.00 13.30 -35.02
N THR A 353 -31.04 12.00 -35.28
CA THR A 353 -31.57 10.98 -34.36
C THR A 353 -30.48 10.21 -33.63
N LYS A 354 -29.27 10.12 -34.18
CA LYS A 354 -28.15 9.34 -33.63
C LYS A 354 -26.91 10.19 -33.60
N PHE A 355 -26.32 10.37 -32.43
CA PHE A 355 -25.16 11.24 -32.23
C PHE A 355 -24.43 10.90 -30.93
N TYR A 356 -23.22 11.42 -30.78
CA TYR A 356 -22.53 11.49 -29.51
C TYR A 356 -22.70 12.87 -28.88
N LEU A 357 -22.85 12.91 -27.55
CA LEU A 357 -22.97 14.15 -26.76
C LEU A 357 -21.94 14.11 -25.62
N LEU A 358 -20.96 15.01 -25.64
CA LEU A 358 -20.14 15.32 -24.47
C LEU A 358 -20.71 16.58 -23.82
N ARG A 359 -21.12 16.49 -22.55
CA ARG A 359 -21.62 17.64 -21.77
C ARG A 359 -20.87 17.79 -20.45
N PHE A 360 -20.83 19.03 -19.97
CA PHE A 360 -20.30 19.43 -18.67
C PHE A 360 -21.37 20.19 -17.89
N ASP A 361 -21.40 19.95 -16.58
CA ASP A 361 -22.14 20.70 -15.60
C ASP A 361 -21.25 21.84 -15.07
N GLN A 362 -21.83 22.94 -14.57
CA GLN A 362 -21.04 24.08 -14.07
C GLN A 362 -20.02 23.73 -12.97
N ASN A 363 -20.22 22.62 -12.25
CA ASN A 363 -19.31 22.14 -11.20
C ASN A 363 -18.09 21.35 -11.74
N GLY A 364 -17.95 21.20 -13.06
CA GLY A 364 -16.87 20.43 -13.69
C GLY A 364 -17.12 18.92 -13.78
N THR A 365 -18.26 18.42 -13.31
CA THR A 365 -18.69 17.05 -13.65
C THR A 365 -19.09 16.96 -15.11
N TYR A 366 -18.86 15.80 -15.73
CA TYR A 366 -19.10 15.59 -17.14
C TYR A 366 -19.78 14.24 -17.40
N ASN A 367 -20.52 14.18 -18.50
CA ASN A 367 -21.06 12.94 -19.05
C ASN A 367 -20.80 12.87 -20.55
N PHE A 368 -20.53 11.66 -21.03
CA PHE A 368 -20.40 11.34 -22.44
C PHE A 368 -21.44 10.30 -22.83
N PHE A 369 -22.38 10.67 -23.70
CA PHE A 369 -23.46 9.81 -24.15
C PHE A 369 -23.31 9.42 -25.62
N VAL A 370 -23.88 8.26 -25.97
CA VAL A 370 -24.35 7.96 -27.32
C VAL A 370 -25.88 7.91 -27.31
N TYR A 371 -26.50 8.55 -28.30
CA TYR A 371 -27.93 8.48 -28.58
C TYR A 371 -28.17 7.55 -29.77
N SER A 372 -29.06 6.57 -29.60
CA SER A 372 -29.49 5.67 -30.69
C SER A 372 -30.84 6.06 -31.32
N GLY A 373 -31.45 7.14 -30.81
CA GLY A 373 -32.67 7.79 -31.31
C GLY A 373 -32.89 9.11 -30.58
N ASN A 374 -33.88 9.91 -31.03
CA ASN A 374 -34.14 11.29 -30.57
C ASN A 374 -34.77 11.44 -29.17
N SER A 375 -34.91 10.36 -28.39
CA SER A 375 -35.47 10.39 -27.03
C SER A 375 -34.35 10.26 -25.99
N GLY A 376 -34.49 10.95 -24.85
CA GLY A 376 -33.61 10.77 -23.69
C GLY A 376 -33.58 9.33 -23.15
N SER A 377 -34.63 8.52 -23.39
CA SER A 377 -34.66 7.09 -23.07
C SER A 377 -33.64 6.26 -23.86
N ASN A 378 -33.14 6.80 -24.98
CA ASN A 378 -32.21 6.13 -25.88
C ASN A 378 -30.76 6.57 -25.64
N ALA A 379 -30.53 7.43 -24.65
CA ALA A 379 -29.21 7.89 -24.24
C ALA A 379 -28.51 6.81 -23.40
N LYS A 380 -27.40 6.27 -23.91
CA LYS A 380 -26.50 5.42 -23.12
C LYS A 380 -25.31 6.25 -22.66
N ASN A 381 -25.11 6.33 -21.34
CA ASN A 381 -23.89 6.89 -20.76
C ASN A 381 -22.72 5.95 -21.07
N LEU A 382 -21.63 6.50 -21.60
CA LEU A 382 -20.40 5.78 -21.98
C LEU A 382 -19.24 6.10 -21.05
N LEU A 383 -19.17 7.32 -20.53
CA LEU A 383 -18.17 7.77 -19.58
C LEU A 383 -18.73 8.94 -18.76
N GLU A 384 -18.45 8.97 -17.46
CA GLU A 384 -18.77 10.09 -16.58
C GLU A 384 -17.69 10.26 -15.52
N GLY A 385 -17.54 11.48 -15.03
CA GLY A 385 -16.54 11.79 -14.01
C GLY A 385 -16.54 13.27 -13.64
N SER A 386 -15.42 13.70 -13.08
CA SER A 386 -15.12 15.12 -12.80
C SER A 386 -13.85 15.51 -13.53
N ALA A 387 -13.82 16.72 -14.09
CA ALA A 387 -12.69 17.25 -14.84
C ALA A 387 -12.03 18.38 -14.04
N PRO A 388 -10.91 18.14 -13.31
CA PRO A 388 -10.25 19.17 -12.51
C PRO A 388 -9.69 20.34 -13.32
N SER A 389 -9.54 20.17 -14.64
CA SER A 389 -9.14 21.23 -15.57
C SER A 389 -10.30 22.13 -16.01
N PHE A 390 -11.55 21.79 -15.70
CA PHE A 390 -12.72 22.61 -16.06
C PHE A 390 -12.80 23.86 -15.17
N HIS A 391 -12.88 25.03 -15.79
CA HIS A 391 -13.14 26.29 -15.10
C HIS A 391 -14.61 26.33 -14.67
N THR A 392 -14.86 26.11 -13.37
CA THR A 392 -16.20 25.92 -12.81
C THR A 392 -16.99 27.22 -12.63
N GLY A 393 -18.30 27.15 -12.83
CA GLY A 393 -19.26 28.24 -12.63
C GLY A 393 -19.70 28.91 -13.93
N ALA A 394 -20.73 29.74 -13.83
CA ALA A 394 -21.24 30.53 -14.96
C ALA A 394 -20.19 31.53 -15.47
N ASN A 395 -20.28 31.84 -16.76
CA ASN A 395 -19.41 32.78 -17.49
C ASN A 395 -17.92 32.39 -17.53
N GLN A 396 -17.58 31.16 -17.17
CA GLN A 396 -16.23 30.61 -17.35
C GLN A 396 -16.07 29.97 -18.74
N ALA A 397 -15.04 30.42 -19.46
CA ALA A 397 -14.69 29.91 -20.78
C ALA A 397 -13.89 28.61 -20.66
N ASN A 398 -14.35 27.56 -21.34
CA ASN A 398 -13.72 26.23 -21.37
C ASN A 398 -13.54 25.77 -22.82
N GLN A 399 -12.33 25.36 -23.19
CA GLN A 399 -12.06 24.72 -24.47
C GLN A 399 -12.39 23.22 -24.34
N ILE A 400 -13.51 22.81 -24.91
CA ILE A 400 -13.87 21.39 -25.03
C ILE A 400 -13.30 20.86 -26.34
N ALA A 401 -12.74 19.65 -26.33
CA ALA A 401 -12.28 19.00 -27.54
C ALA A 401 -12.52 17.50 -27.56
N VAL A 402 -12.61 16.97 -28.78
CA VAL A 402 -12.67 15.53 -29.06
C VAL A 402 -11.71 15.20 -30.21
N VAL A 403 -10.96 14.11 -30.06
CA VAL A 403 -10.22 13.47 -31.15
C VAL A 403 -10.89 12.14 -31.44
N ALA A 404 -11.49 12.01 -32.62
CA ALA A 404 -12.23 10.82 -33.04
C ALA A 404 -11.49 10.15 -34.21
N HIS A 405 -11.17 8.86 -34.08
CA HIS A 405 -10.49 8.08 -35.11
C HIS A 405 -11.00 6.63 -35.14
N GLY A 406 -11.79 6.27 -36.15
CA GLY A 406 -12.53 5.01 -36.18
C GLY A 406 -13.49 4.92 -35.00
N SER A 407 -13.46 3.81 -34.26
CA SER A 407 -14.20 3.65 -33.00
C SER A 407 -13.60 4.40 -31.80
N ASN A 408 -12.34 4.85 -31.89
CA ASN A 408 -11.64 5.47 -30.77
C ASN A 408 -12.06 6.94 -30.65
N ILE A 409 -12.39 7.35 -29.42
CA ILE A 409 -12.83 8.70 -29.09
C ILE A 409 -12.06 9.13 -27.84
N TYR A 410 -11.22 10.15 -27.98
CA TYR A 410 -10.46 10.76 -26.89
C TYR A 410 -11.10 12.11 -26.57
N LEU A 411 -11.44 12.33 -25.31
CA LEU A 411 -12.19 13.51 -24.85
C LEU A 411 -11.27 14.39 -24.01
N TYR A 412 -11.36 15.71 -24.19
CA TYR A 412 -10.50 16.66 -23.51
C TYR A 412 -11.29 17.90 -23.05
N VAL A 413 -10.85 18.50 -21.96
CA VAL A 413 -11.21 19.89 -21.63
C VAL A 413 -10.00 20.67 -21.11
N ASN A 414 -9.83 21.88 -21.63
CA ASN A 414 -8.67 22.74 -21.41
C ASN A 414 -7.34 21.98 -21.62
N GLN A 415 -7.28 21.24 -22.74
CA GLN A 415 -6.15 20.41 -23.19
C GLN A 415 -5.73 19.26 -22.23
N GLN A 416 -6.54 18.94 -21.22
CA GLN A 416 -6.37 17.75 -20.37
C GLN A 416 -7.36 16.67 -20.79
N PHE A 417 -6.91 15.41 -20.78
CA PHE A 417 -7.73 14.26 -21.11
C PHE A 417 -8.75 13.97 -19.99
N LEU A 418 -9.97 13.56 -20.36
CA LEU A 418 -11.01 13.15 -19.43
C LEU A 418 -10.85 11.67 -19.04
N THR A 419 -10.63 11.42 -17.76
CA THR A 419 -10.50 10.07 -17.16
C THR A 419 -11.81 9.56 -16.59
#